data_AF-A0A7Y5MTE3-F1
#
_entry.id   AF-A0A7Y5MTE3-F1
#
_cell.length_a   1.000
_cell.length_b   1.000
_cell.length_c   1.000
_cell.angle_alpha   90.00
_cell.angle_beta   90.00
_cell.angle_gamma   90.00
#
_symmetry.space_group_name_H-M   'P 1'
#
loop_
_entity.id
_entity.type
_entity.pdbx_description
1 polymer ?
#
loop_
_entity_poly.entity_id
_entity_poly.type
_entity_poly.pdbx_seq_one_letter_code
_entity_poly.pdbx_strand_id
1 'polypeptide(L)'
;MDYKKLIEKYFAGETTLEEEKLLKAYFREEDSVEDGLKAYAPMFRFFEAEQARVLPSDFENRMPTQLTPPARRFRLVSIRMAAAAAIFLLVLLAGALVYREIGTVQESAAPVATIDWSKYEPKTPEEAIKITRAALLKVSNGMNRGATMAAETVDSEIRRLRKREE
;
A
#
# COMPACT_ATOMS: atom_id res chain seq x y z
N MET A 1 -53.52 -6.75 -9.44
CA MET A 1 -52.26 -6.14 -8.98
C MET A 1 -52.62 -4.84 -8.26
N ASP A 2 -52.04 -4.58 -7.09
CA ASP A 2 -52.32 -3.33 -6.35
C ASP A 2 -51.32 -2.25 -6.75
N TYR A 3 -51.74 -1.37 -7.65
CA TYR A 3 -50.89 -0.30 -8.18
C TYR A 3 -50.62 0.82 -7.17
N LYS A 4 -51.48 0.99 -6.14
CA LYS A 4 -51.26 1.98 -5.07
C LYS A 4 -50.07 1.60 -4.20
N LYS A 5 -50.01 0.34 -3.78
CA LYS A 5 -48.86 -0.18 -3.04
C LYS A 5 -47.59 -0.20 -3.89
N LEU A 6 -47.72 -0.47 -5.19
CA LEU A 6 -46.57 -0.51 -6.11
C LEU A 6 -45.93 0.86 -6.32
N ILE A 7 -46.74 1.92 -6.41
CA ILE A 7 -46.22 3.29 -6.57
C ILE A 7 -45.52 3.78 -5.29
N GLU A 8 -46.04 3.42 -4.11
CA GLU A 8 -45.35 3.73 -2.84
C GLU A 8 -43.98 3.05 -2.76
N LYS A 9 -43.90 1.78 -3.18
CA LYS A 9 -42.66 1.03 -3.27
C LYS A 9 -41.66 1.65 -4.27
N TYR A 10 -42.16 2.15 -5.40
CA TYR A 10 -41.36 2.84 -6.41
C TYR A 10 -40.73 4.12 -5.84
N PHE A 11 -41.52 4.92 -5.11
CA PHE A 11 -40.99 6.10 -4.43
C PHE A 11 -40.03 5.77 -3.28
N ALA A 12 -40.19 4.62 -2.63
CA ALA A 12 -39.25 4.11 -1.63
C ALA A 12 -37.96 3.53 -2.24
N GLY A 13 -37.89 3.34 -3.56
CA GLY A 13 -36.73 2.74 -4.24
C GLY A 13 -36.58 1.23 -4.02
N GLU A 14 -37.66 0.55 -3.62
CA GLU A 14 -37.65 -0.90 -3.32
C GLU A 14 -38.17 -1.76 -4.49
N THR A 15 -38.48 -1.14 -5.64
CA THR A 15 -39.02 -1.84 -6.81
C THR A 15 -37.99 -2.70 -7.54
N THR A 16 -38.45 -3.81 -8.11
CA THR A 16 -37.66 -4.61 -9.04
C THR A 16 -37.81 -4.10 -10.48
N LEU A 17 -36.91 -4.49 -11.38
CA LEU A 17 -36.97 -4.09 -12.79
C LEU A 17 -38.24 -4.58 -13.50
N GLU A 18 -38.81 -5.71 -13.07
CA GLU A 18 -40.06 -6.25 -13.63
C GLU A 18 -41.28 -5.43 -13.19
N GLU A 19 -41.31 -5.06 -11.91
CA GLU A 19 -42.34 -4.19 -11.32
C GLU A 19 -42.35 -2.81 -11.99
N GLU A 20 -41.17 -2.22 -12.24
CA GLU A 20 -41.07 -0.93 -12.93
C GLU A 20 -41.55 -0.98 -14.38
N LYS A 21 -41.33 -2.09 -15.09
CA LYS A 21 -41.85 -2.27 -16.46
C LYS A 21 -43.39 -2.30 -16.46
N LEU A 22 -43.98 -3.00 -15.51
CA LEU A 22 -45.44 -3.04 -15.33
C LEU A 22 -45.99 -1.65 -14.99
N LEU A 23 -45.33 -0.92 -14.09
CA LEU A 23 -45.71 0.43 -13.69
C LEU A 23 -45.66 1.41 -14.88
N LYS A 24 -44.61 1.34 -15.69
CA LYS A 24 -44.47 2.13 -16.93
C LYS A 24 -45.57 1.80 -17.95
N ALA A 25 -45.89 0.52 -18.15
CA ALA A 25 -46.96 0.10 -19.04
C ALA A 25 -48.33 0.59 -18.56
N TYR A 26 -48.58 0.51 -17.25
CA TYR A 26 -49.83 0.96 -16.62
C TYR A 26 -50.08 2.46 -16.83
N PHE A 27 -49.06 3.30 -16.65
CA PHE A 27 -49.18 4.75 -16.83
C PHE A 27 -49.11 5.24 -18.28
N ARG A 28 -48.94 4.33 -19.26
CA ARG A 28 -48.93 4.66 -20.68
C ARG A 28 -50.35 4.82 -21.24
N GLU A 29 -51.32 4.07 -20.73
CA GLU A 29 -52.70 4.07 -21.19
C GLU A 29 -53.58 4.94 -20.27
N GLU A 30 -53.89 6.16 -20.68
CA GLU A 30 -54.58 7.17 -19.86
C GLU A 30 -55.97 6.73 -19.36
N ASP A 31 -56.67 5.90 -20.13
CA ASP A 31 -58.02 5.42 -19.84
C ASP A 31 -58.06 4.27 -18.80
N SER A 32 -56.93 3.62 -18.51
CA SER A 32 -56.87 2.46 -17.60
C SER A 32 -56.33 2.83 -16.19
N VAL A 33 -55.95 4.09 -15.98
CA VAL A 33 -55.39 4.57 -14.71
C VAL A 33 -56.49 4.97 -13.74
N GLU A 34 -56.42 4.46 -12.51
CA GLU A 34 -57.35 4.79 -11.43
C GLU A 34 -57.26 6.29 -11.06
N ASP A 35 -58.39 6.93 -10.74
CA ASP A 35 -58.48 8.38 -10.50
C ASP A 35 -57.45 8.92 -9.50
N GLY A 36 -57.16 8.19 -8.42
CA GLY A 36 -56.16 8.58 -7.42
C GLY A 36 -54.70 8.52 -7.89
N LEU A 37 -54.43 7.84 -9.01
CA LEU A 37 -53.09 7.66 -9.57
C LEU A 37 -52.86 8.47 -10.86
N LYS A 38 -53.93 9.05 -11.45
CA LYS A 38 -53.84 9.89 -12.66
C LYS A 38 -52.85 11.04 -12.53
N ALA A 39 -52.69 11.58 -11.33
CA ALA A 39 -51.73 12.65 -11.04
C ALA A 39 -50.27 12.26 -11.34
N TYR A 40 -49.93 10.97 -11.30
CA TYR A 40 -48.57 10.48 -11.55
C TYR A 40 -48.30 10.13 -13.02
N ALA A 41 -49.33 9.96 -13.84
CA ALA A 41 -49.17 9.58 -15.25
C ALA A 41 -48.29 10.56 -16.06
N PRO A 42 -48.38 11.90 -15.90
CA PRO A 42 -47.51 12.85 -16.61
C PRO A 42 -46.01 12.64 -16.32
N MET A 43 -45.65 12.22 -15.11
CA MET A 43 -44.26 11.98 -14.71
C MET A 43 -43.65 10.80 -15.47
N PHE A 44 -44.35 9.66 -15.52
CA PHE A 44 -43.89 8.48 -16.24
C PHE A 44 -43.78 8.74 -17.75
N ARG A 45 -44.74 9.48 -18.31
CA ARG A 45 -44.69 9.90 -19.72
C ARG A 45 -43.52 10.83 -20.03
N PHE A 46 -43.24 11.78 -19.14
CA PHE A 46 -42.10 12.68 -19.30
C PHE A 46 -40.77 11.91 -19.29
N PHE A 47 -40.61 10.96 -18.36
CA PHE A 47 -39.39 10.14 -18.29
C PHE A 47 -39.20 9.25 -19.52
N GLU A 48 -40.28 8.67 -20.05
CA GLU A 48 -40.21 7.90 -21.29
C GLU A 48 -39.79 8.78 -22.48
N ALA A 49 -40.33 10.00 -22.58
CA ALA A 49 -39.98 10.95 -23.62
C ALA A 49 -38.52 11.47 -23.50
N GLU A 50 -38.05 11.75 -22.29
CA GLU A 50 -36.67 12.19 -22.06
C GLU A 50 -35.65 11.06 -22.24
N GLN A 51 -36.02 9.80 -21.99
CA GLN A 51 -35.12 8.65 -22.18
C GLN A 51 -34.67 8.49 -23.64
N ALA A 52 -35.47 8.99 -24.60
CA ALA A 52 -35.10 9.00 -26.02
C ALA A 52 -34.08 10.11 -26.38
N ARG A 53 -33.79 11.04 -25.46
CA ARG A 53 -32.81 12.09 -25.71
C ARG A 53 -31.40 11.55 -25.55
N VAL A 54 -30.66 11.57 -26.65
CA VAL A 54 -29.25 11.22 -26.68
C VAL A 54 -28.43 12.49 -26.43
N LEU A 55 -27.37 12.37 -25.63
CA LEU A 55 -26.41 13.45 -25.47
C LEU A 55 -25.75 13.78 -26.82
N PRO A 56 -25.40 15.05 -27.08
CA PRO A 56 -24.63 15.42 -28.27
C PRO A 56 -23.32 14.62 -28.33
N SER A 57 -22.88 14.24 -29.53
CA SER A 57 -21.62 13.49 -29.75
C SER A 57 -20.38 14.21 -29.23
N ASP A 58 -20.47 15.52 -29.03
CA ASP A 58 -19.40 16.40 -28.56
C ASP A 58 -19.47 16.68 -27.04
N PHE A 59 -20.40 16.04 -26.31
CA PHE A 59 -20.58 16.26 -24.87
C PHE A 59 -19.32 15.90 -24.07
N GLU A 60 -18.73 14.74 -24.35
CA GLU A 60 -17.49 14.28 -23.70
C GLU A 60 -16.31 15.23 -23.91
N ASN A 61 -16.22 15.86 -25.10
CA ASN A 61 -15.15 16.81 -25.41
C ASN A 61 -15.35 18.17 -24.72
N ARG A 62 -16.59 18.53 -24.41
CA ARG A 62 -16.96 19.79 -23.73
C ARG A 62 -16.95 19.65 -22.22
N MET A 63 -16.99 18.43 -21.69
CA MET A 63 -16.81 18.21 -20.27
C MET A 63 -15.37 18.56 -19.91
N PRO A 64 -15.14 19.63 -19.12
CA PRO A 64 -13.80 19.92 -18.70
C PRO A 64 -13.34 18.74 -17.86
N THR A 65 -12.16 18.19 -18.21
CA THR A 65 -11.51 17.06 -17.54
C THR A 65 -11.09 17.45 -16.12
N GLN A 66 -12.02 17.86 -15.26
CA GLN A 66 -11.76 18.30 -13.89
C GLN A 66 -11.64 17.13 -12.91
N LEU A 67 -11.84 15.89 -13.37
CA LEU A 67 -11.85 14.72 -12.51
C LEU A 67 -10.46 14.24 -12.09
N THR A 68 -9.38 14.74 -12.69
CA THR A 68 -8.04 14.57 -12.13
C THR A 68 -7.20 15.81 -12.42
N PRO A 69 -6.76 16.58 -11.40
CA PRO A 69 -5.68 17.53 -11.65
C PRO A 69 -4.50 16.74 -12.20
N PRO A 70 -3.80 17.22 -13.25
CA PRO A 70 -2.61 16.54 -13.74
C PRO A 70 -1.67 16.41 -12.54
N ALA A 71 -1.33 15.16 -12.18
CA ALA A 71 -0.43 14.90 -11.07
C ALA A 71 0.84 15.70 -11.32
N ARG A 72 1.00 16.83 -10.60
CA ARG A 72 2.16 17.70 -10.74
C ARG A 72 3.33 16.89 -10.19
N ARG A 73 3.96 16.13 -11.08
CA ARG A 73 5.19 15.39 -10.79
C ARG A 73 6.24 16.46 -10.53
N PHE A 74 6.36 16.88 -9.27
CA PHE A 74 7.45 17.73 -8.86
C PHE A 74 8.74 17.04 -9.30
N ARG A 75 9.71 17.85 -9.74
CA ARG A 75 11.00 17.43 -10.28
C ARG A 75 11.89 16.87 -9.15
N LEU A 76 11.36 15.93 -8.36
CA LEU A 76 12.06 15.18 -7.32
C LEU A 76 13.32 14.52 -7.89
N VAL A 77 13.30 14.17 -9.17
CA VAL A 77 14.49 13.69 -9.89
C VAL A 77 15.60 14.75 -9.91
N SER A 78 15.31 16.03 -10.19
CA SER A 78 16.36 17.06 -10.18
C SER A 78 16.88 17.35 -8.77
N ILE A 79 16.03 17.27 -7.74
CA ILE A 79 16.44 17.44 -6.35
C ILE A 79 17.33 16.25 -5.91
N ARG A 80 16.97 15.02 -6.29
CA ARG A 80 17.78 13.81 -6.01
C ARG A 80 19.13 13.84 -6.72
N MET A 81 19.16 14.28 -7.98
CA MET A 81 20.42 14.44 -8.72
C MET A 81 21.31 15.54 -8.13
N ALA A 82 20.72 16.67 -7.72
CA ALA A 82 21.46 17.74 -7.05
C ALA A 82 22.04 17.28 -5.70
N ALA A 83 21.26 16.54 -4.91
CA ALA A 83 21.72 15.97 -3.64
C ALA A 83 22.86 14.95 -3.86
N ALA A 84 22.75 14.07 -4.85
CA ALA A 84 23.80 13.11 -5.19
C ALA A 84 25.10 13.81 -5.63
N ALA A 85 25.00 14.86 -6.46
CA ALA A 85 26.17 15.64 -6.89
C ALA A 85 26.84 16.37 -5.71
N ALA A 86 26.07 16.91 -4.77
CA ALA A 86 26.60 17.56 -3.57
C ALA A 86 27.33 16.56 -2.65
N ILE A 87 26.76 15.37 -2.44
CA ILE A 87 27.41 14.31 -1.67
C ILE A 87 28.72 13.87 -2.34
N PHE A 88 28.71 13.68 -3.66
CA PHE A 88 29.91 13.31 -4.41
C PHE A 88 31.02 14.36 -4.29
N LEU A 89 30.68 15.66 -4.40
CA LEU A 89 31.63 16.75 -4.17
C LEU A 89 32.19 16.75 -2.75
N LEU A 90 31.36 16.50 -1.73
CA LEU A 90 31.82 16.40 -0.34
C LEU A 90 32.78 15.22 -0.13
N VAL A 91 32.49 14.07 -0.73
CA VAL A 91 33.37 12.89 -0.66
C VAL A 91 34.70 13.16 -1.38
N LEU A 92 34.67 13.80 -2.55
CA LEU A 92 35.91 14.19 -3.26
C LEU A 92 36.72 15.22 -2.47
N LEU A 93 36.06 16.21 -1.86
CA LEU A 93 36.73 17.22 -1.04
C LEU A 93 37.35 16.57 0.21
N ALA A 94 36.61 15.73 0.92
CA ALA A 94 37.12 14.99 2.08
C ALA A 94 38.28 14.07 1.67
N GLY A 95 38.15 13.35 0.55
CA GLY A 95 39.21 12.53 -0.01
C GLY A 95 40.45 13.33 -0.40
N ALA A 96 40.30 14.54 -0.95
CA ALA A 96 41.41 15.43 -1.27
C ALA A 96 42.12 15.95 -0.01
N LEU A 97 41.36 16.28 1.05
CA LEU A 97 41.95 16.68 2.35
C LEU A 97 42.73 15.52 2.98
N VAL A 98 42.15 14.33 3.01
CA VAL A 98 42.80 13.11 3.50
C VAL A 98 44.03 12.77 2.65
N TYR A 99 43.96 12.90 1.32
CA TYR A 99 45.11 12.65 0.44
C TYR A 99 46.26 13.64 0.68
N ARG A 100 45.96 14.92 0.95
CA ARG A 100 46.99 15.90 1.32
C ARG A 100 47.67 15.56 2.63
N GLU A 101 46.92 15.06 3.61
CA GLU A 101 47.44 14.67 4.92
C GLU A 101 48.24 13.35 4.86
N ILE A 102 47.78 12.38 4.07
CA ILE A 102 48.51 11.13 3.77
C ILE A 102 49.79 11.41 2.96
N GLY A 103 49.77 12.37 2.03
CA GLY A 103 50.96 12.79 1.28
C GLY A 103 52.02 13.50 2.12
N THR A 104 51.66 13.99 3.31
CA THR A 104 52.58 14.55 4.31
C THR A 104 52.95 13.56 5.41
N VAL A 105 52.60 12.28 5.27
CA VAL A 105 53.21 11.21 6.06
C VAL A 105 54.64 11.07 5.54
N GLN A 106 55.50 11.98 6.00
CA GLN A 106 56.90 11.68 6.19
C GLN A 106 56.94 10.30 6.84
N GLU A 107 57.69 9.40 6.23
CA GLU A 107 57.99 8.06 6.72
C GLU A 107 58.67 8.18 8.09
N SER A 108 57.88 8.53 9.09
CA SER A 108 58.29 8.57 10.47
C SER A 108 58.32 7.11 10.84
N ALA A 109 59.53 6.58 10.90
CA ALA A 109 59.88 5.26 11.41
C ALA A 109 59.50 5.13 12.90
N ALA A 110 58.23 5.37 13.23
CA ALA A 110 57.66 4.98 14.50
C ALA A 110 57.45 3.47 14.40
N PRO A 111 58.03 2.65 15.30
CA PRO A 111 57.88 1.22 15.24
C PRO A 111 56.39 0.90 15.34
N VAL A 112 55.86 0.18 14.34
CA VAL A 112 54.54 -0.46 14.43
C VAL A 112 54.55 -1.21 15.76
N ALA A 113 53.70 -0.81 16.69
CA ALA A 113 53.58 -1.49 17.97
C ALA A 113 53.17 -2.92 17.66
N THR A 114 54.13 -3.84 17.73
CA THR A 114 53.92 -5.26 17.50
C THR A 114 52.88 -5.72 18.51
N ILE A 115 51.70 -6.07 18.02
CA ILE A 115 50.64 -6.62 18.87
C ILE A 115 51.19 -7.92 19.45
N ASP A 116 51.40 -7.95 20.76
CA ASP A 116 51.87 -9.13 21.46
C ASP A 116 50.74 -10.16 21.55
N TRP A 117 50.71 -11.07 20.57
CA TRP A 117 49.76 -12.17 20.49
C TRP A 117 49.94 -13.19 21.62
N SER A 118 51.12 -13.24 22.27
CA SER A 118 51.37 -14.14 23.41
C SER A 118 50.46 -13.85 24.61
N LYS A 119 49.93 -12.62 24.69
CA LYS A 119 48.96 -12.22 25.70
C LYS A 119 47.62 -12.95 25.61
N TYR A 120 47.26 -13.46 24.43
CA TYR A 120 45.93 -14.04 24.16
C TYR A 120 45.97 -15.54 23.91
N GLU A 121 47.15 -16.14 23.96
CA GLU A 121 47.32 -17.58 23.75
C GLU A 121 47.04 -18.35 25.05
N PRO A 122 46.14 -19.34 25.04
CA PRO A 122 45.86 -20.16 26.22
C PRO A 122 47.11 -20.96 26.59
N LYS A 123 47.66 -20.72 27.78
CA LYS A 123 48.95 -21.29 28.21
C LYS A 123 48.85 -22.75 28.65
N THR A 124 47.63 -23.24 28.89
CA THR A 124 47.39 -24.60 29.36
C THR A 124 46.30 -25.30 28.53
N PRO A 125 46.41 -26.63 28.31
CA PRO A 125 45.38 -27.40 27.60
C PRO A 125 44.00 -27.30 28.27
N GLU A 126 43.94 -27.22 29.60
CA GLU A 126 42.68 -27.11 30.35
C GLU A 126 41.97 -25.77 30.11
N GLU A 127 42.73 -24.67 30.03
CA GLU A 127 42.18 -23.35 29.73
C GLU A 127 41.66 -23.26 28.29
N ALA A 128 42.37 -23.86 27.33
CA ALA A 128 41.91 -23.95 25.95
C ALA A 128 40.58 -24.73 25.84
N ILE A 129 40.46 -25.85 26.55
CA ILE A 129 39.21 -26.63 26.61
C ILE A 129 38.08 -25.81 27.22
N LYS A 130 38.35 -25.02 28.27
CA LYS A 130 37.35 -24.16 28.90
C LYS A 130 36.84 -23.07 27.96
N ILE A 131 37.74 -22.38 27.26
CA ILE A 131 37.40 -21.32 26.30
C ILE A 131 36.61 -21.89 25.13
N THR A 132 37.05 -23.01 24.56
CA THR A 132 36.35 -23.67 23.44
C THR A 132 34.98 -24.18 23.88
N ARG A 133 34.86 -24.79 25.06
CA ARG A 133 33.56 -25.20 25.61
C ARG A 133 32.63 -24.02 25.80
N ALA A 134 33.11 -22.89 26.32
CA ALA A 134 32.33 -21.67 26.48
C ALA A 134 31.86 -21.12 25.12
N ALA A 135 32.73 -21.13 24.11
CA ALA A 135 32.39 -20.72 22.75
C ALA A 135 31.32 -21.65 22.14
N LEU A 136 31.48 -22.97 22.25
CA LEU A 136 30.51 -23.95 21.76
C LEU A 136 29.15 -23.83 22.47
N LEU A 137 29.15 -23.62 23.78
CA LEU A 137 27.92 -23.39 24.55
C LEU A 137 27.21 -22.12 24.09
N LYS A 138 27.95 -21.05 23.79
CA LYS A 138 27.38 -19.80 23.28
C LYS A 138 26.71 -20.00 21.92
N VAL A 139 27.37 -20.74 21.01
CA VAL A 139 26.83 -21.07 19.69
C VAL A 139 25.57 -21.94 19.84
N SER A 140 25.62 -23.00 20.66
CA SER A 140 24.48 -23.90 20.88
C SER A 140 23.27 -23.18 21.48
N ASN A 141 23.47 -22.31 22.47
CA ASN A 141 22.39 -21.53 23.07
C ASN A 141 21.76 -20.57 22.04
N GLY A 142 22.59 -19.95 21.18
CA GLY A 142 22.09 -19.14 20.07
C GLY A 142 21.23 -19.93 19.08
N MET A 143 21.66 -21.13 18.68
CA MET A 143 20.92 -21.99 17.76
C MET A 143 19.60 -22.49 18.37
N ASN A 144 19.63 -22.95 19.62
CA ASN A 144 18.43 -23.43 20.31
C ASN A 144 17.39 -22.33 20.49
N ARG A 145 17.81 -21.11 20.86
CA ARG A 145 16.92 -19.95 20.92
C ARG A 145 16.30 -19.63 19.56
N GLY A 146 17.07 -19.71 18.48
CA GLY A 146 16.56 -19.53 17.12
C GLY A 146 15.50 -20.56 16.75
N ALA A 147 15.75 -21.84 17.04
CA ALA A 147 14.81 -22.92 16.77
C ALA A 147 13.51 -22.79 17.58
N THR A 148 13.58 -22.44 18.87
CA THR A 148 12.38 -22.24 19.71
C THR A 148 11.56 -21.04 19.24
N MET A 149 12.20 -19.93 18.89
CA MET A 149 11.48 -18.76 18.36
C MET A 149 10.78 -19.08 17.03
N ALA A 150 11.44 -19.83 16.13
CA ALA A 150 10.83 -20.25 14.88
C ALA A 150 9.60 -21.14 15.11
N ALA A 151 9.71 -22.13 16.01
CA ALA A 151 8.60 -23.01 16.36
C ALA A 151 7.42 -22.23 16.98
N GLU A 152 7.69 -21.33 17.91
CA GLU A 152 6.66 -20.48 18.54
C GLU A 152 5.97 -19.56 17.52
N THR A 153 6.73 -19.01 16.57
CA THR A 153 6.20 -18.17 15.50
C THR A 153 5.23 -18.96 14.62
N VAL A 154 5.63 -20.16 14.19
CA VAL A 154 4.78 -21.07 13.39
C VAL A 154 3.51 -21.46 14.15
N ASP A 155 3.61 -21.86 15.42
CA ASP A 155 2.45 -22.20 16.25
C ASP A 155 1.48 -21.02 16.40
N SER A 156 2.03 -19.81 16.55
CA SER A 156 1.23 -18.58 16.64
C SER A 156 0.51 -18.26 15.32
N GLU A 157 1.14 -18.52 14.17
CA GLU A 157 0.56 -18.35 12.85
C GLU A 157 -0.55 -19.37 12.57
N ILE A 158 -0.32 -20.65 12.91
CA ILE A 158 -1.34 -21.71 12.80
C ILE A 158 -2.57 -21.33 13.63
N ARG A 159 -2.38 -20.87 14.88
CA ARG A 159 -3.48 -20.45 15.75
C ARG A 159 -4.25 -19.24 15.18
N ARG A 160 -3.55 -18.29 14.56
CA ARG A 160 -4.18 -17.13 13.88
C ARG A 160 -4.97 -17.53 12.64
N LEU A 161 -4.50 -18.51 11.87
CA LEU A 161 -5.21 -19.02 10.69
C LEU A 161 -6.51 -19.71 11.09
N ARG A 162 -6.45 -20.60 12.09
CA ARG A 162 -7.65 -21.29 12.61
C ARG A 162 -8.74 -20.33 13.10
N LYS A 163 -8.37 -19.22 13.76
CA LYS A 163 -9.33 -18.20 14.23
C LYS A 163 -9.96 -17.37 13.09
N ARG A 164 -9.40 -17.39 11.87
CA ARG A 164 -9.98 -16.70 10.70
C ARG A 164 -10.99 -17.56 9.94
N GLU A 165 -11.00 -18.87 10.17
CA GLU A 165 -11.92 -19.81 9.52
C GLU A 165 -13.21 -20.05 10.33
N GLU A 166 -13.24 -19.63 11.60
CA GLU A 166 -14.42 -19.59 12.48
C GLU A 166 -15.12 -18.22 12.42
#